data_AF-A0A1G5UTF4-F1
#
_entry.id   AF-A0A1G5UTF4-F1
#
_cell.length_a   1.000
_cell.length_b   1.000
_cell.length_c   1.000
_cell.angle_alpha   90.00
_cell.angle_beta   90.00
_cell.angle_gamma   90.00
#
_symmetry.space_group_name_H-M   'P 1'
#
loop_
_entity.id
_entity.type
_entity.pdbx_description
1 polymer ?
#
loop_
_entity_poly.entity_id
_entity_poly.type
_entity_poly.pdbx_seq_one_letter_code
_entity_poly.pdbx_strand_id
1 'polypeptide(L)' 'MALSGVNVIVLLALTDTGRSSYDPNLSAQLATFGIPLSACTPDQFPELMATALRREDVHGWIVDRDIKVVRSDE' A
#
# COMPACT_ATOMS: atom_id res chain seq x y z
N MET A 1 -13.18 -3.71 0.16
CA MET A 1 -13.46 -3.86 -1.29
C MET A 1 -12.91 -5.18 -1.89
N ALA A 2 -13.20 -6.33 -1.27
CA ALA A 2 -12.81 -7.67 -1.78
C ALA A 2 -13.97 -8.42 -2.47
N LEU A 3 -15.10 -7.74 -2.72
CA LEU A 3 -16.37 -8.38 -3.12
C LEU A 3 -16.47 -8.71 -4.63
N SER A 4 -15.53 -8.29 -5.47
CA SER A 4 -15.59 -8.50 -6.93
C SER A 4 -14.37 -9.21 -7.54
N GLY A 5 -13.52 -9.84 -6.70
CA GLY A 5 -12.31 -10.54 -7.16
C GLY A 5 -11.16 -9.61 -7.63
N VAL A 6 -11.33 -8.30 -7.50
CA VAL A 6 -10.35 -7.26 -7.81
C VAL A 6 -9.45 -7.03 -6.60
N ASN A 7 -8.14 -7.05 -6.80
CA ASN A 7 -7.15 -6.63 -5.81
C ASN A 7 -6.77 -5.17 -6.10
N VAL A 8 -6.94 -4.29 -5.12
CA VAL A 8 -6.59 -2.87 -5.22
C VAL A 8 -5.43 -2.60 -4.29
N ILE A 9 -4.34 -2.05 -4.83
CA ILE A 9 -3.14 -1.66 -4.09
C ILE A 9 -2.82 -0.22 -4.46
N VAL A 10 -2.57 0.63 -3.46
CA VAL A 10 -2.27 2.04 -3.68
C VAL A 10 -0.79 2.27 -3.37
N LEU A 11 -0.05 2.70 -4.39
CA LEU A 11 1.33 3.16 -4.25
C LEU A 11 1.33 4.66 -3.98
N LEU A 12 1.85 5.04 -2.82
CA LEU A 12 2.01 6.44 -2.45
C LEU A 12 3.15 7.04 -3.25
N ALA A 13 2.96 8.24 -3.77
CA ALA A 13 4.00 8.96 -4.48
C ALA A 13 5.17 9.28 -3.54
N LEU A 14 6.38 9.13 -4.08
CA LEU A 14 7.63 9.49 -3.43
C LEU A 14 8.30 10.62 -4.23
N THR A 15 9.06 11.45 -3.53
CA THR A 15 10.04 12.36 -4.14
C THR A 15 11.25 11.56 -4.64
N ASP A 16 12.10 12.19 -5.46
CA ASP A 16 13.36 11.58 -5.94
C ASP A 16 14.32 11.19 -4.80
N THR A 17 14.11 11.72 -3.59
CA THR A 17 14.86 11.38 -2.38
C THR A 17 14.25 10.23 -1.57
N GLY A 18 13.18 9.60 -2.07
CA GLY A 18 12.46 8.54 -1.38
C GLY A 18 11.53 9.00 -0.24
N ARG A 19 11.43 10.32 -0.01
CA ARG A 19 10.46 10.87 0.95
C ARG A 19 9.06 10.80 0.38
N SER A 20 8.08 10.44 1.21
CA SER A 20 6.67 10.48 0.87
C SER A 20 6.20 11.86 0.42
N SER A 21 5.52 11.92 -0.72
CA SER A 21 4.89 13.11 -1.28
C SER A 21 3.50 12.76 -1.80
N TYR A 22 2.56 12.55 -0.89
CA TYR A 22 1.16 12.21 -1.18
C TYR A 22 0.22 13.11 -0.38
N ASP A 23 -1.06 13.16 -0.78
CA ASP A 23 -2.10 13.86 -0.01
C ASP A 23 -2.54 13.00 1.19
N PRO A 24 -2.29 13.45 2.44
CA PRO A 24 -2.65 12.69 3.63
C PRO A 24 -4.15 12.47 3.77
N ASN A 25 -4.99 13.44 3.38
CA ASN A 25 -6.45 13.33 3.50
C ASN A 25 -7.02 12.28 2.54
N LEU A 26 -6.54 12.28 1.29
CA LEU A 26 -6.93 11.27 0.32
C LEU A 26 -6.45 9.87 0.77
N SER A 27 -5.22 9.77 1.27
CA SER A 27 -4.67 8.49 1.73
C SER A 27 -5.43 7.92 2.93
N ALA A 28 -5.87 8.76 3.88
CA ALA A 28 -6.69 8.35 5.00
C ALA A 28 -8.06 7.84 4.53
N GLN A 29 -8.71 8.55 3.60
CA GLN A 29 -9.99 8.10 3.01
C GLN A 29 -9.84 6.75 2.30
N LEU A 30 -8.78 6.56 1.52
CA LEU A 30 -8.50 5.28 0.86
C LEU A 30 -8.25 4.14 1.86
N ALA A 31 -7.62 4.42 3.01
CA ALA A 31 -7.39 3.45 4.07
C ALA A 31 -8.71 2.90 4.64
N THR A 32 -9.76 3.72 4.73
CA THR A 32 -11.08 3.29 5.25
C THR A 32 -11.73 2.17 4.43
N PHE A 33 -11.34 2.01 3.16
CA PHE A 33 -11.84 0.93 2.30
C PHE A 33 -11.13 -0.42 2.51
N GLY A 34 -10.17 -0.47 3.44
CA GLY A 34 -9.31 -1.63 3.70
C GLY A 34 -8.30 -1.88 2.57
N ILE A 35 -7.97 -0.83 1.81
CA ILE A 35 -7.00 -0.89 0.72
C ILE A 35 -5.60 -0.75 1.32
N PRO A 36 -4.64 -1.63 0.99
CA PRO A 36 -3.24 -1.45 1.39
C PRO A 36 -2.65 -0.20 0.69
N LEU A 37 -2.21 0.77 1.50
CA LEU A 37 -1.43 1.91 1.05
C LEU A 37 0.04 1.71 1.38
N SER A 38 0.91 1.82 0.38
CA SER A 38 2.33 1.51 0.52
C SER A 38 3.21 2.61 -0.07
N ALA A 39 4.20 3.04 0.70
CA ALA A 39 5.30 3.89 0.25
C ALA A 39 6.49 3.07 -0.31
N CYS A 40 6.21 1.85 -0.80
CA CYS A 40 7.16 0.91 -1.38
C CYS A 40 8.11 1.59 -2.38
N THR A 41 9.41 1.36 -2.22
CA THR A 41 10.43 1.81 -3.18
C THR A 41 10.44 0.92 -4.43
N PRO A 42 11.02 1.36 -5.56
CA PRO A 42 11.09 0.56 -6.79
C PRO A 42 11.68 -0.85 -6.60
N ASP A 43 12.61 -1.03 -5.67
CA ASP A 43 13.24 -2.33 -5.38
C ASP A 43 12.28 -3.31 -4.69
N GLN A 44 11.32 -2.80 -3.91
CA GLN A 44 10.35 -3.61 -3.16
C GLN A 44 9.11 -3.95 -4.00
N PHE A 45 8.86 -3.18 -5.05
CA PHE A 45 7.66 -3.30 -5.88
C PHE A 45 7.49 -4.67 -6.56
N PRO A 46 8.53 -5.31 -7.14
CA PRO A 46 8.39 -6.60 -7.79
C PRO A 46 7.85 -7.68 -6.86
N GLU A 47 8.29 -7.68 -5.60
CA GLU A 47 7.87 -8.67 -4.62
C GLU A 47 6.47 -8.38 -4.07
N LEU A 48 6.13 -7.11 -3.83
CA LEU A 48 4.76 -6.70 -3.52
C LEU A 48 3.76 -7.21 -4.58
N MET A 49 4.11 -7.04 -5.86
CA MET A 49 3.28 -7.52 -6.97
C MET A 49 3.23 -9.04 -7.04
N ALA A 50 4.33 -9.74 -6.75
CA ALA A 50 4.33 -11.20 -6.69
C ALA A 50 3.36 -11.72 -5.62
N THR A 51 3.39 -11.17 -4.41
CA THR A 51 2.45 -11.49 -3.32
C THR A 51 1.00 -11.21 -3.74
N ALA A 52 0.75 -10.05 -4.34
CA ALA A 52 -0.58 -9.66 -4.82
C ALA A 52 -1.14 -10.59 -5.90
N LEU A 53 -0.30 -11.00 -6.85
CA LEU A 53 -0.69 -11.90 -7.95
C LEU A 53 -0.90 -13.34 -7.47
N ARG A 54 -0.13 -13.78 -6.47
CA ARG A 54 -0.32 -15.07 -5.80
C ARG A 54 -1.54 -15.10 -4.86
N ARG A 55 -2.20 -13.95 -4.67
CA ARG A 55 -3.33 -13.78 -3.75
C ARG A 55 -2.96 -14.12 -2.30
N GLU A 56 -1.70 -13.89 -1.95
CA GLU A 56 -1.20 -13.98 -0.58
C GLU A 56 -1.59 -12.70 0.20
N ASP A 57 -1.37 -12.70 1.52
CA ASP A 57 -1.71 -11.55 2.36
C ASP A 57 -0.74 -10.38 2.12
N VAL A 58 -1.17 -9.46 1.26
CA VAL A 58 -0.44 -8.23 0.95
C VAL A 58 -0.33 -7.32 2.17
N HIS A 59 -1.34 -7.29 3.04
CA HIS A 59 -1.30 -6.42 4.22
C HIS A 59 -0.28 -6.93 5.23
N GLY A 60 -0.26 -8.25 5.48
CA GLY A 60 0.79 -8.90 6.28
C GLY A 60 2.18 -8.65 5.72
N TRP A 61 2.37 -8.82 4.40
CA TRP A 61 3.66 -8.58 3.74
C TRP A 61 4.19 -7.15 3.93
N ILE A 62 3.31 -6.14 3.86
CA ILE A 62 3.68 -4.74 4.06
C ILE A 62 4.11 -4.49 5.51
N VAL A 63 3.40 -5.06 6.48
CA VAL A 63 3.72 -4.95 7.91
C VAL A 63 5.06 -5.60 8.24
N ASP A 64 5.32 -6.80 7.71
CA ASP A 64 6.54 -7.57 7.99
C ASP A 64 7.82 -6.88 7.49
N ARG A 65 7.70 -5.97 6.52
CA ARG A 65 8.83 -5.26 5.91
C ARG A 65 9.03 -3.83 6.42
N ASP A 66 8.33 -3.47 7.49
CA ASP A 66 8.34 -2.13 8.10
C ASP A 66 8.06 -1.01 7.07
N ILE A 67 7.24 -1.31 6.06
CA ILE A 67 6.83 -0.31 5.08
C ILE A 67 5.77 0.56 5.76
N LYS A 68 6.03 1.87 5.84
CA LYS A 68 5.09 2.82 6.45
C LYS A 68 3.72 2.73 5.78
N VAL A 69 2.74 2.23 6.52
CA VAL A 69 1.33 2.20 6.14
C VAL A 69 0.67 3.46 6.66
N VAL A 70 -0.04 4.17 5.79
CA VAL A 70 -0.97 5.20 6.25
C VAL A 70 -2.17 4.49 6.85
N ARG A 71 -2.30 4.58 8.16
CA ARG A 71 -3.52 4.18 8.85
C ARG A 71 -4.46 5.39 8.87
N SER A 72 -5.76 5.12 8.76
CA SER A 72 -6.74 6.08 9.27
C SER A 72 -6.48 6.18 10.76
N ASP A 73 -6.04 7.35 11.26
CA ASP A 73 -6.37 7.68 12.64
C ASP A 73 -7.90 7.83 12.71
N GLU A 74 -8.46 7.30 13.78
CA GLU A 74 -9.89 7.37 14.10
C GLU A 74 -10.36 8.82 14.27
#